data_AF-A0A936DCU8-F1
#
_entry.id   AF-A0A936DCU8-F1
#
_cell.length_a   1.000
_cell.length_b   1.000
_cell.length_c   1.000
_cell.angle_alpha   90.00
_cell.angle_beta   90.00
_cell.angle_gamma   90.00
#
_symmetry.space_group_name_H-M   'P 1'
#
loop_
_entity.id
_entity.type
_entity.pdbx_description
1 polymer ?
#
loop_
_entity_poly.entity_id
_entity_poly.type
_entity_poly.pdbx_seq_one_letter_code
_entity_poly.pdbx_strand_id
1 'polypeptide(L)'
;MPTKLSATIAWLAVIACDPGSDAPPRTVEPETDARAGQKQHANAHTWWELPQDGLWNVDGAIGVEQFPGDASKYFWAWFYNFDNGDGTYIGLQTTGGPRMAIFSIWNAVGADGPGCATFGGEGDGWSCRIAFNFEPGHLYRTRIRHLWGDWWGGSIIDANTLQEHYIGSIRTRSGVSGIQGWADAFTEYYGDDVPCSDIGIAGAWFERPLANGESLAGTAVGHDVGPACFGIANNPSPGWSWHRYGCPSADCG
;
A
#
# COMPACT_ATOMS: atom_id res chain seq x y z
N MET A 1 -16.00 -5.86 20.15
CA MET A 1 -14.86 -6.56 19.54
C MET A 1 -15.23 -6.73 18.08
N PRO A 2 -14.65 -5.95 17.15
CA PRO A 2 -15.02 -6.09 15.75
C PRO A 2 -14.52 -7.45 15.25
N THR A 3 -15.40 -8.14 14.55
CA THR A 3 -15.15 -9.44 13.92
C THR A 3 -14.03 -9.26 12.90
N LYS A 4 -12.95 -10.04 13.06
CA LYS A 4 -11.79 -10.07 12.16
C LYS A 4 -12.25 -10.45 10.74
N LEU A 5 -12.49 -9.47 9.88
CA LEU A 5 -12.31 -9.65 8.45
C LEU A 5 -10.79 -9.58 8.22
N SER A 6 -10.15 -10.75 8.20
CA SER A 6 -8.78 -10.86 7.71
C SER A 6 -8.84 -10.57 6.21
N ALA A 7 -8.55 -9.33 5.83
CA ALA A 7 -8.18 -9.03 4.46
C ALA A 7 -6.81 -9.65 4.24
N THR A 8 -6.79 -10.91 3.81
CA THR A 8 -5.60 -11.47 3.16
C THR A 8 -5.51 -10.73 1.84
N ILE A 9 -4.52 -9.85 1.72
CA ILE A 9 -4.20 -9.14 0.49
C ILE A 9 -3.20 -10.01 -0.29
N ALA A 10 -3.51 -10.31 -1.54
CA ALA A 10 -2.75 -11.10 -2.49
C ALA A 10 -2.77 -10.41 -3.87
N TRP A 11 -1.67 -9.73 -4.20
CA TRP A 11 -1.43 -9.09 -5.49
C TRP A 11 -1.00 -10.05 -6.60
N LEU A 12 -1.74 -10.05 -7.71
CA LEU A 12 -1.18 -10.36 -9.03
C LEU A 12 -0.93 -9.05 -9.81
N ALA A 13 0.31 -8.92 -10.30
CA ALA A 13 0.75 -7.79 -11.11
C ALA A 13 -0.04 -7.68 -12.44
N VAL A 14 -0.55 -6.48 -12.71
CA VAL A 14 -1.12 -6.07 -14.00
C VAL A 14 0.00 -5.99 -15.04
N ILE A 15 -0.09 -6.78 -16.10
CA ILE A 15 0.55 -6.52 -17.39
C ILE A 15 -0.56 -6.06 -18.35
N ALA A 16 -0.47 -4.82 -18.85
CA ALA A 16 -1.09 -4.40 -20.11
C ALA A 16 0.08 -4.21 -21.11
N CYS A 17 0.01 -4.43 -22.42
CA CYS A 17 -1.08 -4.59 -23.40
C CYS A 17 -0.45 -5.17 -24.70
N ASP A 18 -1.23 -5.81 -25.60
CA ASP A 18 -1.09 -5.58 -27.04
C ASP A 18 -2.39 -5.93 -27.80
N PRO A 19 -3.03 -4.97 -28.50
CA PRO A 19 -4.18 -5.22 -29.36
C PRO A 19 -3.73 -5.47 -30.80
N GLY A 20 -3.72 -6.74 -31.22
CA GLY A 20 -3.85 -7.14 -32.62
C GLY A 20 -2.61 -6.99 -33.52
N SER A 21 -2.00 -8.13 -33.88
CA SER A 21 -1.39 -8.28 -35.20
C SER A 21 -1.41 -9.75 -35.66
N ASP A 22 -1.86 -9.93 -36.91
CA ASP A 22 -2.02 -11.21 -37.62
C ASP A 22 -0.66 -11.90 -37.89
N ALA A 23 -0.19 -12.72 -36.94
CA ALA A 23 0.94 -13.61 -37.17
C ALA A 23 0.46 -15.06 -37.47
N PRO A 24 1.05 -15.77 -38.44
CA PRO A 24 0.70 -17.15 -38.76
C PRO A 24 0.98 -18.09 -37.56
N PRO A 25 0.25 -19.21 -37.44
CA PRO A 25 0.31 -20.07 -36.26
C PRO A 25 1.72 -20.61 -36.06
N ARG A 26 2.40 -20.12 -35.03
CA ARG A 26 3.63 -20.76 -34.54
C ARG A 26 3.23 -22.07 -33.88
N THR A 27 3.98 -23.11 -34.20
CA THR A 27 3.98 -24.39 -33.49
C THR A 27 4.02 -24.12 -31.98
N VAL A 28 2.99 -24.59 -31.27
CA VAL A 28 2.91 -24.53 -29.81
C VAL A 28 3.95 -25.49 -29.27
N GLU A 29 5.13 -24.97 -28.92
CA GLU A 29 5.99 -25.62 -27.94
C GLU A 29 5.24 -25.62 -26.60
N PRO A 30 5.34 -26.68 -25.79
CA PRO A 30 4.65 -26.71 -24.50
C PRO A 30 5.21 -25.59 -23.61
N GLU A 31 4.36 -24.61 -23.28
CA GLU A 31 4.64 -23.59 -22.26
C GLU A 31 4.93 -24.27 -20.92
N THR A 32 6.20 -24.45 -20.59
CA THR A 32 6.63 -24.56 -19.21
C THR A 32 6.85 -23.14 -18.67
N ASP A 33 5.77 -22.39 -18.44
CA ASP A 33 5.82 -21.11 -17.73
C ASP A 33 4.93 -21.21 -16.48
N ALA A 34 5.32 -22.10 -15.56
CA ALA A 34 4.80 -22.09 -14.20
C ALA A 34 5.39 -20.86 -13.50
N ARG A 35 4.75 -19.70 -13.65
CA ARG A 35 5.05 -18.54 -12.79
C ARG A 35 4.87 -18.99 -11.34
N ALA A 36 5.89 -18.80 -10.52
CA ALA A 36 5.77 -19.02 -9.08
C ALA A 36 4.59 -18.18 -8.56
N GLY A 37 3.74 -18.79 -7.72
CA GLY A 37 2.66 -18.05 -7.06
C GLY A 37 3.22 -16.94 -6.19
N GLN A 38 2.42 -15.92 -5.85
CA GLN A 38 2.83 -14.91 -4.88
C GLN A 38 2.87 -15.51 -3.48
N LYS A 39 3.85 -15.10 -2.66
CA LYS A 39 3.91 -15.43 -1.23
C LYS A 39 2.67 -14.89 -0.50
N GLN A 40 1.85 -15.80 0.02
CA GLN A 40 0.64 -15.45 0.76
C GLN A 40 0.96 -15.13 2.22
N HIS A 41 0.17 -14.24 2.83
CA HIS A 41 0.29 -13.85 4.25
C HIS A 41 1.68 -13.33 4.64
N ALA A 42 2.32 -12.61 3.73
CA ALA A 42 3.66 -12.06 3.91
C ALA A 42 3.62 -10.59 4.35
N ASN A 43 2.97 -10.32 5.48
CA ASN A 43 2.62 -8.96 5.88
C ASN A 43 2.74 -8.69 7.40
N ALA A 44 2.77 -7.41 7.74
CA ALA A 44 2.74 -6.89 9.10
C ALA A 44 1.77 -5.70 9.14
N HIS A 45 0.87 -5.67 10.13
CA HIS A 45 -0.24 -4.73 10.23
C HIS A 45 -0.26 -4.02 11.58
N THR A 46 -0.71 -2.76 11.58
CA THR A 46 -1.12 -2.04 12.79
C THR A 46 -2.39 -1.27 12.51
N TRP A 47 -3.45 -1.62 13.24
CA TRP A 47 -4.76 -0.99 13.10
C TRP A 47 -4.91 0.21 14.02
N TRP A 48 -5.58 1.22 13.48
CA TRP A 48 -5.89 2.47 14.15
C TRP A 48 -7.38 2.74 14.07
N GLU A 49 -7.99 3.06 15.20
CA GLU A 49 -9.36 3.57 15.23
C GLU A 49 -9.35 5.05 14.88
N LEU A 50 -10.18 5.43 13.91
CA LEU A 50 -10.39 6.81 13.48
C LEU A 50 -11.75 7.32 13.99
N PRO A 51 -11.96 8.64 14.08
CA PRO A 51 -13.28 9.22 14.23
C PRO A 51 -14.29 8.66 13.22
N GLN A 52 -15.56 8.62 13.65
CA GLN A 52 -16.70 8.28 12.80
C GLN A 52 -17.22 9.51 12.03
N ASP A 53 -16.54 10.65 12.16
CA ASP A 53 -16.88 11.88 11.47
C ASP A 53 -16.12 11.87 10.15
N GLY A 54 -16.83 11.75 9.03
CA GLY A 54 -16.25 11.68 7.68
C GLY A 54 -15.14 12.71 7.45
N LEU A 55 -13.89 12.25 7.52
CA LEU A 55 -12.69 13.08 7.42
C LEU A 55 -12.49 13.46 5.95
N TRP A 56 -12.33 14.75 5.67
CA TRP A 56 -12.07 15.25 4.32
C TRP A 56 -10.58 15.17 3.97
N ASN A 57 -9.71 14.97 4.95
CA ASN A 57 -8.28 14.74 4.75
C ASN A 57 -7.71 13.82 5.83
N VAL A 58 -6.84 12.91 5.42
CA VAL A 58 -5.96 12.14 6.30
C VAL A 58 -4.52 12.23 5.81
N ASP A 59 -3.61 12.36 6.76
CA ASP A 59 -2.18 12.27 6.58
C ASP A 59 -1.64 11.09 7.40
N GLY A 60 -0.77 10.29 6.82
CA GLY A 60 -0.05 9.21 7.50
C GLY A 60 1.44 9.33 7.17
N ALA A 61 2.33 9.01 8.11
CA ALA A 61 3.77 9.03 7.82
C ALA A 61 4.31 7.61 7.63
N ILE A 62 5.32 7.49 6.78
CA ILE A 62 6.06 6.26 6.47
C ILE A 62 7.55 6.60 6.45
N GLY A 63 8.36 5.92 7.27
CA GLY A 63 9.81 6.03 7.27
C GLY A 63 10.44 4.65 7.04
N VAL A 64 10.96 4.39 5.84
CA VAL A 64 11.61 3.11 5.52
C VAL A 64 13.04 3.13 6.05
N GLU A 65 13.33 2.35 7.08
CA GLU A 65 14.65 2.34 7.75
C GLU A 65 15.49 1.13 7.34
N GLN A 66 14.90 -0.06 7.30
CA GLN A 66 15.57 -1.26 6.79
C GLN A 66 15.13 -1.49 5.35
N PHE A 67 16.03 -1.19 4.41
CA PHE A 67 15.75 -1.24 2.99
C PHE A 67 16.25 -2.55 2.36
N PRO A 68 15.35 -3.40 1.83
CA PRO A 68 15.69 -4.71 1.26
C PRO A 68 16.38 -4.64 -0.12
N GLY A 69 16.57 -3.44 -0.68
CA GLY A 69 17.16 -3.22 -1.99
C GLY A 69 16.13 -3.07 -3.11
N ASP A 70 16.54 -2.49 -4.23
CA ASP A 70 15.65 -2.16 -5.35
C ASP A 70 15.05 -3.40 -6.03
N ALA A 71 15.78 -4.52 -6.02
CA ALA A 71 15.32 -5.80 -6.56
C ALA A 71 14.21 -6.47 -5.72
N SER A 72 13.85 -5.90 -4.57
CA SER A 72 12.79 -6.44 -3.72
C SER A 72 11.39 -6.03 -4.20
N LYS A 73 10.38 -6.75 -3.68
CA LYS A 73 8.96 -6.50 -3.96
C LYS A 73 8.24 -6.26 -2.63
N TYR A 74 8.39 -5.04 -2.09
CA TYR A 74 7.76 -4.61 -0.85
C TYR A 74 6.84 -3.41 -1.05
N PHE A 75 5.76 -3.38 -0.27
CA PHE A 75 4.84 -2.27 -0.17
C PHE A 75 4.71 -1.82 1.29
N TRP A 76 4.95 -0.54 1.54
CA TRP A 76 4.71 0.11 2.84
C TRP A 76 3.62 1.15 2.63
N ALA A 77 2.51 1.02 3.35
CA ALA A 77 1.33 1.78 3.01
C ALA A 77 0.42 2.06 4.19
N TRP A 78 -0.43 3.06 3.98
CA TRP A 78 -1.62 3.31 4.76
C TRP A 78 -2.85 2.87 3.98
N PHE A 79 -3.69 2.08 4.61
CA PHE A 79 -5.07 1.83 4.22
C PHE A 79 -6.00 2.69 5.06
N TYR A 80 -7.07 3.20 4.44
CA TYR A 80 -8.15 3.90 5.12
C TYR A 80 -9.50 3.44 4.60
N ASN A 81 -10.50 3.44 5.47
CA ASN A 81 -11.87 3.12 5.11
C ASN A 81 -12.67 4.40 4.79
N PHE A 82 -13.42 4.39 3.70
CA PHE A 82 -14.44 5.41 3.43
C PHE A 82 -15.74 5.11 4.21
N ASP A 83 -16.56 6.14 4.39
CA ASP A 83 -17.85 6.07 5.08
C ASP A 83 -18.84 5.07 4.49
N ASN A 84 -18.75 4.80 3.19
CA ASN A 84 -19.56 3.81 2.48
C ASN A 84 -19.00 2.37 2.60
N GLY A 85 -17.85 2.18 3.25
CA GLY A 85 -17.17 0.90 3.41
C GLY A 85 -16.21 0.52 2.28
N ASP A 86 -16.03 1.37 1.26
CA ASP A 86 -14.99 1.17 0.25
C ASP A 86 -13.61 1.50 0.85
N GLY A 87 -12.58 0.78 0.42
CA GLY A 87 -11.21 1.00 0.87
C GLY A 87 -10.43 1.97 -0.01
N THR A 88 -9.40 2.58 0.57
CA THR A 88 -8.34 3.29 -0.14
C THR A 88 -6.98 2.94 0.46
N TYR A 89 -5.93 2.94 -0.36
CA TYR A 89 -4.56 2.92 0.17
C TYR A 89 -3.64 3.92 -0.54
N ILE A 90 -2.57 4.30 0.15
CA ILE A 90 -1.50 5.14 -0.37
C ILE A 90 -0.17 4.73 0.26
N GLY A 91 0.92 4.70 -0.51
CA GLY A 91 2.20 4.24 0.03
C GLY A 91 3.37 4.25 -0.94
N LEU A 92 4.44 3.59 -0.50
CA LEU A 92 5.74 3.47 -1.17
C LEU A 92 6.01 2.02 -1.53
N GLN A 93 6.50 1.77 -2.75
CA GLN A 93 6.68 0.41 -3.26
C GLN A 93 8.02 0.23 -3.97
N THR A 94 8.65 -0.92 -3.76
CA THR A 94 9.74 -1.46 -4.60
C THR A 94 9.15 -2.52 -5.53
N THR A 95 9.55 -2.56 -6.81
CA THR A 95 8.90 -3.39 -7.85
C THR A 95 9.76 -4.50 -8.45
N GLY A 96 10.88 -4.85 -7.81
CA GLY A 96 11.93 -5.62 -8.46
C GLY A 96 12.79 -4.77 -9.41
N GLY A 97 12.86 -3.47 -9.15
CA GLY A 97 13.47 -2.46 -10.00
C GLY A 97 13.13 -1.05 -9.49
N PRO A 98 12.45 -0.20 -10.27
CA PRO A 98 12.17 1.18 -9.87
C PRO A 98 11.28 1.28 -8.61
N ARG A 99 11.50 2.35 -7.85
CA ARG A 99 10.68 2.74 -6.70
C ARG A 99 9.52 3.63 -7.15
N MET A 100 8.38 3.51 -6.48
CA MET A 100 7.20 4.30 -6.80
C MET A 100 6.38 4.67 -5.58
N ALA A 101 5.57 5.72 -5.75
CA ALA A 101 4.46 6.04 -4.87
C ALA A 101 3.15 5.66 -5.59
N ILE A 102 2.22 5.11 -4.83
CA ILE A 102 0.94 4.59 -5.34
C ILE A 102 -0.22 5.09 -4.48
N PHE A 103 -1.34 5.38 -5.12
CA PHE A 103 -2.62 5.74 -4.49
C PHE A 103 -3.75 5.00 -5.21
N SER A 104 -4.61 4.31 -4.48
CA SER A 104 -5.68 3.50 -5.07
C SER A 104 -6.97 3.54 -4.26
N ILE A 105 -8.11 3.40 -4.94
CA ILE A 105 -9.44 3.31 -4.34
C ILE A 105 -10.21 2.15 -4.98
N TRP A 106 -10.79 1.28 -4.16
CA TRP A 106 -11.70 0.22 -4.61
C TRP A 106 -13.04 0.79 -5.05
N ASN A 107 -13.69 0.12 -6.02
CA ASN A 107 -15.00 0.49 -6.57
C ASN A 107 -15.09 1.92 -7.12
N ALA A 108 -13.94 2.54 -7.42
CA ALA A 108 -13.85 3.84 -8.05
C ALA A 108 -14.35 3.80 -9.51
N VAL A 109 -14.86 4.93 -9.99
CA VAL A 109 -15.53 5.07 -11.29
C VAL A 109 -14.78 5.99 -12.26
N GLY A 110 -13.54 6.34 -11.94
CA GLY A 110 -12.66 7.13 -12.79
C GLY A 110 -11.39 7.56 -12.06
N ALA A 111 -10.39 7.99 -12.82
CA ALA A 111 -9.17 8.58 -12.29
C ALA A 111 -8.61 9.61 -13.27
N ASP A 112 -7.76 10.50 -12.77
CA ASP A 112 -7.01 11.48 -13.55
C ASP A 112 -5.57 11.60 -13.03
N GLY A 113 -4.62 11.52 -13.96
CA GLY A 113 -3.18 11.49 -13.68
C GLY A 113 -2.41 10.58 -14.65
N PRO A 114 -1.11 10.85 -14.87
CA PRO A 114 -0.33 10.21 -15.94
C PRO A 114 -0.09 8.71 -15.75
N GLY A 115 -0.16 8.20 -14.52
CA GLY A 115 0.06 6.80 -14.18
C GLY A 115 -1.18 6.10 -13.64
N CYS A 116 -2.38 6.58 -13.99
CA CYS A 116 -3.63 6.02 -13.50
C CYS A 116 -4.15 4.88 -14.40
N ALA A 117 -4.50 3.77 -13.79
CA ALA A 117 -5.06 2.59 -14.45
C ALA A 117 -6.02 1.83 -13.52
N THR A 118 -6.85 0.96 -14.09
CA THR A 118 -7.69 0.05 -13.30
C THR A 118 -6.86 -1.07 -12.68
N PHE A 119 -7.29 -1.59 -11.54
CA PHE A 119 -6.78 -2.83 -10.93
C PHE A 119 -7.91 -3.83 -10.69
N GLY A 120 -7.55 -5.10 -10.51
CA GLY A 120 -8.45 -6.23 -10.27
C GLY A 120 -7.81 -7.31 -9.37
N GLY A 121 -8.43 -8.49 -9.29
CA GLY A 121 -7.91 -9.67 -8.58
C GLY A 121 -8.56 -9.90 -7.20
N GLU A 122 -8.59 -8.85 -6.36
CA GLU A 122 -9.19 -8.85 -5.01
C GLU A 122 -10.27 -7.78 -4.89
N GLY A 123 -11.10 -7.72 -5.92
CA GLY A 123 -11.97 -6.59 -6.21
C GLY A 123 -11.35 -5.64 -7.22
N ASP A 124 -12.15 -4.69 -7.69
CA ASP A 124 -11.81 -3.81 -8.80
C ASP A 124 -11.78 -2.35 -8.35
N GLY A 125 -10.98 -1.53 -9.03
CA GLY A 125 -10.88 -0.11 -8.71
C GLY A 125 -9.91 0.63 -9.61
N TRP A 126 -9.45 1.79 -9.14
CA TRP A 126 -8.46 2.62 -9.83
C TRP A 126 -7.22 2.83 -8.97
N SER A 127 -6.08 2.89 -9.62
CA SER A 127 -4.77 3.11 -9.01
C SER A 127 -3.99 4.12 -9.82
N CYS A 128 -3.40 5.13 -9.18
CA CYS A 128 -2.47 6.09 -9.76
C CYS A 128 -1.07 5.87 -9.19
N ARG A 129 -0.06 5.94 -10.05
CA ARG A 129 1.34 5.69 -9.69
C ARG A 129 2.25 6.75 -10.28
N ILE A 130 3.29 7.12 -9.53
CA ILE A 130 4.39 7.94 -10.03
C ILE A 130 5.73 7.27 -9.72
N ALA A 131 6.70 7.42 -10.62
CA ALA A 131 8.08 7.10 -10.28
C ALA A 131 8.49 8.00 -9.11
N PHE A 132 8.95 7.39 -8.02
CA PHE A 132 9.29 8.09 -6.80
C PHE A 132 10.43 7.36 -6.11
N ASN A 133 11.64 7.88 -6.30
CA ASN A 133 12.86 7.32 -5.71
C ASN A 133 12.99 7.75 -4.25
N PHE A 134 12.09 7.27 -3.40
CA PHE A 134 12.16 7.51 -1.97
C PHE A 134 13.51 7.05 -1.41
N GLU A 135 14.02 7.77 -0.42
CA GLU A 135 15.32 7.57 0.21
C GLU A 135 15.12 6.86 1.56
N PRO A 136 15.75 5.69 1.78
CA PRO A 136 15.73 5.08 3.10
C PRO A 136 16.25 6.02 4.19
N GLY A 137 15.60 6.04 5.34
CA GLY A 137 15.86 6.97 6.44
C GLY A 137 15.12 8.30 6.33
N HIS A 138 14.52 8.63 5.19
CA HIS A 138 13.61 9.78 5.09
C HIS A 138 12.23 9.42 5.64
N LEU A 139 11.56 10.44 6.20
CA LEU A 139 10.16 10.35 6.59
C LEU A 139 9.29 10.96 5.47
N TYR A 140 8.33 10.19 4.99
CA TYR A 140 7.39 10.61 3.95
C TYR A 140 5.98 10.67 4.51
N ARG A 141 5.31 11.82 4.34
CA ARG A 141 3.89 11.97 4.67
C ARG A 141 3.06 11.64 3.43
N THR A 142 2.28 10.57 3.51
CA THR A 142 1.19 10.30 2.57
C THR A 142 0.00 11.20 2.92
N ARG A 143 -0.68 11.73 1.90
CA ARG A 143 -1.86 12.57 2.06
C ARG A 143 -2.96 12.10 1.13
N ILE A 144 -4.14 11.85 1.69
CA ILE A 144 -5.38 11.70 0.95
C ILE A 144 -6.29 12.87 1.31
N ARG A 145 -6.86 13.54 0.31
CA ARG A 145 -7.78 14.66 0.53
C ARG A 145 -8.95 14.63 -0.44
N HIS A 146 -10.12 15.01 0.06
CA HIS A 146 -11.26 15.36 -0.76
C HIS A 146 -10.92 16.61 -1.58
N LEU A 147 -11.30 16.60 -2.85
CA LEU A 147 -11.02 17.71 -3.77
C LEU A 147 -12.31 18.45 -4.11
N TRP A 148 -13.19 17.83 -4.90
CA TRP A 148 -14.49 18.36 -5.31
C TRP A 148 -15.40 17.21 -5.72
N GLY A 149 -16.71 17.35 -5.51
CA GLY A 149 -17.67 16.29 -5.85
C GLY A 149 -17.28 14.95 -5.22
N ASP A 150 -17.07 13.93 -6.04
CA ASP A 150 -16.63 12.59 -5.61
C ASP A 150 -15.13 12.34 -5.85
N TRP A 151 -14.32 13.39 -6.05
CA TRP A 151 -12.90 13.27 -6.35
C TRP A 151 -12.03 13.35 -5.11
N TRP A 152 -11.09 12.42 -5.01
CA TRP A 152 -10.09 12.32 -3.96
C TRP A 152 -8.69 12.39 -4.57
N GLY A 153 -7.80 13.16 -3.97
CA GLY A 153 -6.41 13.33 -4.41
C GLY A 153 -5.43 12.64 -3.48
N GLY A 154 -4.42 12.00 -4.05
CA GLY A 154 -3.29 11.42 -3.34
C GLY A 154 -1.99 12.19 -3.59
N SER A 155 -1.26 12.49 -2.52
CA SER A 155 0.09 13.09 -2.57
C SER A 155 1.05 12.35 -1.64
N ILE A 156 2.34 12.39 -1.97
CA ILE A 156 3.44 12.03 -1.06
C ILE A 156 4.30 13.28 -0.82
N ILE A 157 4.63 13.57 0.43
CA ILE A 157 5.43 14.72 0.83
C ILE A 157 6.69 14.22 1.52
N ASP A 158 7.86 14.57 1.01
CA ASP A 158 9.12 14.32 1.71
C ASP A 158 9.23 15.30 2.88
N ALA A 159 9.21 14.82 4.13
CA ALA A 159 9.24 15.67 5.31
C ALA A 159 10.61 16.33 5.54
N ASN A 160 11.67 15.81 4.92
CA ASN A 160 13.02 16.38 5.01
C ASN A 160 13.19 17.57 4.07
N THR A 161 12.58 17.53 2.88
CA THR A 161 12.68 18.59 1.87
C THR A 161 11.43 19.47 1.77
N LEU A 162 10.33 19.04 2.38
CA LEU A 162 8.97 19.60 2.27
C LEU A 162 8.42 19.59 0.84
N GLN A 163 9.02 18.81 -0.06
CA GLN A 163 8.56 18.70 -1.43
C GLN A 163 7.32 17.80 -1.49
N GLU A 164 6.21 18.36 -1.98
CA GLU A 164 4.99 17.59 -2.29
C GLU A 164 5.03 17.07 -3.73
N HIS A 165 4.75 15.79 -3.90
CA HIS A 165 4.57 15.11 -5.17
C HIS A 165 3.14 14.61 -5.29
N TYR A 166 2.41 15.16 -6.24
CA TYR A 166 1.05 14.73 -6.54
C TYR A 166 1.05 13.42 -7.32
N ILE A 167 0.34 12.40 -6.83
CA ILE A 167 0.29 11.06 -7.43
C ILE A 167 -0.83 10.99 -8.47
N GLY A 168 -2.00 11.56 -8.15
CA GLY A 168 -3.18 11.58 -9.01
C GLY A 168 -4.48 11.81 -8.24
N SER A 169 -5.59 11.84 -8.96
CA SER A 169 -6.94 11.85 -8.37
C SER A 169 -7.75 10.65 -8.82
N ILE A 170 -8.62 10.17 -7.93
CA ILE A 170 -9.50 9.04 -8.17
C ILE A 170 -10.91 9.45 -7.75
N ARG A 171 -11.89 9.15 -8.61
CA ARG A 171 -13.30 9.45 -8.40
C ARG A 171 -14.01 8.25 -7.79
N THR A 172 -14.54 8.41 -6.59
CA THR A 172 -15.40 7.42 -5.93
C THR A 172 -16.78 7.38 -6.59
N ARG A 173 -17.61 6.41 -6.20
CA ARG A 173 -19.06 6.48 -6.46
C ARG A 173 -19.66 7.66 -5.70
N SER A 174 -20.82 8.14 -6.17
CA SER A 174 -21.54 9.22 -5.52
C SER A 174 -21.93 8.86 -4.09
N GLY A 175 -21.79 9.82 -3.18
CA GLY A 175 -22.24 9.68 -1.78
C GLY A 175 -21.15 9.23 -0.81
N VAL A 176 -19.90 9.14 -1.26
CA VAL A 176 -18.73 9.04 -0.36
C VAL A 176 -18.41 10.44 0.16
N SER A 177 -18.61 10.66 1.45
CA SER A 177 -18.46 12.00 2.06
C SER A 177 -17.21 12.14 2.94
N GLY A 178 -16.57 11.04 3.32
CA GLY A 178 -15.36 11.10 4.13
C GLY A 178 -14.69 9.76 4.42
N ILE A 179 -13.50 9.86 4.99
CA ILE A 179 -12.72 8.73 5.55
C ILE A 179 -13.10 8.57 7.02
N GLN A 180 -13.37 7.35 7.50
CA GLN A 180 -13.78 7.15 8.89
C GLN A 180 -13.58 5.73 9.42
N GLY A 181 -13.68 5.60 10.73
CA GLY A 181 -13.78 4.34 11.45
C GLY A 181 -12.46 3.66 11.72
N TRP A 182 -11.68 3.32 10.71
CA TRP A 182 -10.37 2.71 10.92
C TRP A 182 -9.37 2.97 9.79
N ALA A 183 -8.10 2.86 10.15
CA ALA A 183 -6.95 2.83 9.25
C ALA A 183 -6.07 1.62 9.58
N ASP A 184 -5.22 1.25 8.64
CA ASP A 184 -4.22 0.21 8.82
C ASP A 184 -2.90 0.63 8.16
N ALA A 185 -1.87 0.73 8.99
CA ALA A 185 -0.51 0.79 8.48
C ALA A 185 -0.08 -0.64 8.18
N PHE A 186 0.42 -0.91 6.97
CA PHE A 186 0.88 -2.25 6.65
C PHE A 186 2.20 -2.25 5.88
N THR A 187 2.95 -3.33 6.07
CA THR A 187 4.14 -3.68 5.29
C THR A 187 3.90 -5.06 4.70
N GLU A 188 4.09 -5.20 3.40
CA GLU A 188 3.82 -6.44 2.68
C GLU A 188 4.94 -6.77 1.71
N TYR A 189 5.40 -8.01 1.75
CA TYR A 189 6.13 -8.62 0.65
C TYR A 189 5.11 -9.22 -0.33
N TYR A 190 5.07 -8.68 -1.54
CA TYR A 190 4.13 -9.11 -2.58
C TYR A 190 4.85 -9.84 -3.73
N GLY A 191 6.07 -10.31 -3.47
CA GLY A 191 6.85 -11.05 -4.44
C GLY A 191 6.50 -12.53 -4.50
N ASP A 192 7.34 -13.23 -5.27
CA ASP A 192 7.16 -14.64 -5.58
C ASP A 192 7.30 -15.49 -4.30
N ASP A 193 6.62 -16.65 -4.27
CA ASP A 193 6.68 -17.62 -3.18
C ASP A 193 8.05 -18.31 -3.15
N VAL A 194 8.98 -17.65 -2.50
CA VAL A 194 10.36 -18.11 -2.27
C VAL A 194 10.58 -18.44 -0.80
N PRO A 195 11.63 -19.20 -0.46
CA PRO A 195 12.05 -19.40 0.93
C PRO A 195 12.24 -18.07 1.66
N CYS A 196 11.93 -18.03 2.95
CA CYS A 196 12.07 -16.80 3.74
C CYS A 196 13.51 -16.26 3.79
N SER A 197 14.52 -17.12 3.60
CA SER A 197 15.93 -16.74 3.49
C SER A 197 16.24 -15.85 2.29
N ASP A 198 15.38 -15.88 1.28
CA ASP A 198 15.55 -15.17 0.01
C ASP A 198 14.75 -13.86 0.01
N ILE A 199 13.97 -13.62 1.07
CA ILE A 199 13.20 -12.40 1.28
C ILE A 199 14.03 -11.45 2.13
N GLY A 200 14.60 -10.42 1.50
CA GLY A 200 15.37 -9.37 2.20
C GLY A 200 14.54 -8.67 3.27
N ILE A 201 15.18 -8.15 4.32
CA ILE A 201 14.45 -7.48 5.41
C ILE A 201 13.95 -6.11 4.97
N ALA A 202 12.65 -5.89 5.13
CA ALA A 202 12.02 -4.60 5.12
C ALA A 202 11.68 -4.16 6.54
N GLY A 203 11.93 -2.89 6.87
CA GLY A 203 11.53 -2.32 8.16
C GLY A 203 11.15 -0.85 8.02
N ALA A 204 10.02 -0.48 8.60
CA ALA A 204 9.47 0.86 8.48
C ALA A 204 8.74 1.32 9.74
N TRP A 205 8.86 2.62 9.98
CA TRP A 205 8.07 3.36 10.95
C TRP A 205 6.81 3.91 10.32
N PHE A 206 5.72 3.86 11.06
CA PHE A 206 4.48 4.53 10.71
C PHE A 206 4.07 5.46 11.86
N GLU A 207 3.78 6.72 11.54
CA GLU A 207 3.25 7.66 12.52
C GLU A 207 1.72 7.63 12.50
N ARG A 208 1.12 7.71 13.68
CA ARG A 208 -0.31 7.87 13.88
C ARG A 208 -0.92 8.84 12.85
N PRO A 209 -2.08 8.51 12.26
CA PRO A 209 -2.73 9.39 11.32
C PRO A 209 -3.10 10.75 11.94
N LEU A 210 -2.89 11.79 11.14
CA LEU A 210 -3.44 13.12 11.36
C LEU A 210 -4.61 13.33 10.39
N ALA A 211 -5.55 14.21 10.72
CA ALA A 211 -6.67 14.52 9.86
C ALA A 211 -7.09 15.98 9.93
N ASN A 212 -7.84 16.40 8.90
CA ASN A 212 -8.51 17.70 8.81
C ASN A 212 -7.58 18.90 9.13
N GLY A 213 -6.34 18.87 8.62
CA GLY A 213 -5.35 19.91 8.88
C GLY A 213 -4.58 19.73 10.20
N GLU A 214 -4.04 18.53 10.43
CA GLU A 214 -3.10 18.17 11.51
C GLU A 214 -3.71 17.89 12.90
N SER A 215 -5.01 17.64 12.99
CA SER A 215 -5.60 17.08 14.24
C SER A 215 -5.21 15.61 14.40
N LEU A 216 -4.87 15.18 15.62
CA LEU A 216 -4.66 13.75 15.90
C LEU A 216 -5.93 12.96 15.59
N ALA A 217 -5.83 11.97 14.71
CA ALA A 217 -6.99 11.27 14.16
C ALA A 217 -7.02 9.77 14.45
N GLY A 218 -5.99 9.20 15.09
CA GLY A 218 -5.91 7.76 15.30
C GLY A 218 -5.50 7.34 16.71
N THR A 219 -6.08 6.25 17.19
CA THR A 219 -5.53 5.49 18.34
C THR A 219 -5.21 4.08 17.89
N ALA A 220 -4.01 3.59 18.17
CA ALA A 220 -3.64 2.22 17.82
C ALA A 220 -4.45 1.23 18.66
N VAL A 221 -5.10 0.27 18.00
CA VAL A 221 -6.01 -0.70 18.65
C VAL A 221 -5.53 -2.15 18.54
N GLY A 222 -4.55 -2.43 17.69
CA GLY A 222 -3.97 -3.76 17.57
C GLY A 222 -2.88 -3.82 16.50
N HIS A 223 -2.19 -4.95 16.43
CA HIS A 223 -1.21 -5.28 15.41
C HIS A 223 -1.22 -6.80 15.16
N ASP A 224 -0.75 -7.21 13.99
CA ASP A 224 -0.61 -8.62 13.61
C ASP A 224 0.53 -8.80 12.61
N VAL A 225 1.01 -10.03 12.51
CA VAL A 225 2.05 -10.42 11.55
C VAL A 225 1.62 -11.71 10.87
N GLY A 226 1.57 -11.69 9.55
CA GLY A 226 1.27 -12.86 8.74
C GLY A 226 2.32 -13.97 8.94
N PRO A 227 1.90 -15.24 9.02
CA PRO A 227 2.76 -16.35 9.44
C PRO A 227 3.79 -16.80 8.40
N ALA A 228 3.87 -16.16 7.23
CA ALA A 228 4.66 -16.69 6.12
C ALA A 228 6.17 -16.69 6.40
N CYS A 229 6.68 -15.65 7.04
CA CYS A 229 8.07 -15.44 7.42
C CYS A 229 8.17 -14.67 8.74
N PHE A 230 9.38 -14.53 9.27
CA PHE A 230 9.62 -13.70 10.45
C PHE A 230 9.13 -12.26 10.21
N GLY A 231 8.41 -11.74 11.19
CA GLY A 231 8.02 -10.34 11.20
C GLY A 231 7.73 -9.84 12.61
N ILE A 232 7.72 -8.52 12.71
CA ILE A 232 7.43 -7.76 13.93
C ILE A 232 6.45 -6.67 13.53
N ALA A 233 5.37 -6.52 14.29
CA ALA A 233 4.54 -5.33 14.33
C ALA A 233 4.35 -4.97 15.80
N ASN A 234 4.72 -3.75 16.21
CA ASN A 234 4.51 -3.27 17.56
C ASN A 234 4.45 -1.74 17.61
N ASN A 235 4.12 -1.19 18.79
CA ASN A 235 4.03 0.25 19.04
C ASN A 235 5.07 0.66 20.10
N PRO A 236 6.35 0.80 19.73
CA PRO A 236 7.43 0.95 20.71
C PRO A 236 7.47 2.36 21.31
N SER A 237 6.76 3.33 20.71
CA SER A 237 6.57 4.66 21.29
C SER A 237 5.16 5.22 21.04
N PRO A 238 4.67 6.15 21.88
CA PRO A 238 3.34 6.72 21.71
C PRO A 238 3.16 7.37 20.34
N GLY A 239 2.18 6.89 19.58
CA GLY A 239 1.87 7.44 18.26
C GLY A 239 2.74 6.90 17.12
N TRP A 240 3.58 5.90 17.37
CA TRP A 240 4.35 5.25 16.32
C TRP A 240 4.15 3.73 16.35
N SER A 241 4.08 3.13 15.16
CA SER A 241 4.24 1.69 14.99
C SER A 241 5.54 1.39 14.24
N TRP A 242 6.15 0.27 14.58
CA TRP A 242 7.32 -0.28 13.90
C TRP A 242 6.97 -1.61 13.29
N HIS A 243 7.25 -1.73 11.99
CA HIS A 243 7.07 -2.95 11.24
C HIS A 243 8.44 -3.46 10.77
N ARG A 244 8.65 -4.77 10.85
CA ARG A 244 9.77 -5.46 10.22
C ARG A 244 9.25 -6.76 9.61
N TYR A 245 9.65 -7.07 8.39
CA TYR A 245 9.24 -8.30 7.70
C TYR A 245 10.34 -8.81 6.77
N GLY A 246 10.56 -10.13 6.73
CA GLY A 246 11.60 -10.77 5.92
C GLY A 246 12.79 -11.28 6.75
N CYS A 247 13.74 -11.98 6.11
CA CYS A 247 14.84 -12.65 6.80
C CYS A 247 16.08 -12.95 5.92
N PRO A 248 17.29 -12.48 6.26
CA PRO A 248 18.47 -12.61 5.41
C PRO A 248 19.40 -13.75 5.84
N SER A 249 18.88 -14.78 6.54
CA SER A 249 19.58 -15.98 7.02
C SER A 249 20.56 -15.80 8.22
N ALA A 250 20.05 -16.17 9.41
CA ALA A 250 20.71 -16.65 10.65
C ALA A 250 19.72 -16.56 11.83
N ASP A 251 18.83 -15.56 11.79
CA ASP A 251 17.81 -15.28 12.81
C ASP A 251 16.45 -15.95 12.53
N CYS A 252 16.36 -16.75 11.46
CA CYS A 252 15.18 -17.55 11.13
C CYS A 252 15.32 -18.96 11.70
N GLY A 253 15.15 -19.08 13.00
CA GLY A 253 15.06 -20.33 13.76
C GLY A 253 13.80 -20.35 14.61
#